data_AF-A0A2S2N8N4-F1
#
_entry.id   AF-A0A2S2N8N4-F1
#
_cell.length_a   1.000
_cell.length_b   1.000
_cell.length_c   1.000
_cell.angle_alpha   90.00
_cell.angle_beta   90.00
_cell.angle_gamma   90.00
#
_symmetry.space_group_name_H-M   'P 1'
#
loop_
_entity.id
_entity.type
_entity.pdbx_description
1 polymer ?
#
loop_
_entity_poly.entity_id
_entity_poly.type
_entity_poly.pdbx_seq_one_letter_code
_entity_poly.pdbx_strand_id
1 'polypeptide(L)'
;SHGSAINVIYNKFDALVEVLNKLTLSSDRITASTATNILPSITNFAFIISMILLRRIFDITTPLSNYLQSKTIDFIEAIHLVDVAKNRLSTMRSDSECENLITEAKEFSLKHKLKETDFKIIRIRKKKKLSGENTSDEVSDSAAYHYKINTYFKV
;
A
#
# COMPACT_ATOMS: atom_id res chain seq x y z
N SER A 1 -5.89 -17.09 6.29
CA SER A 1 -6.18 -15.69 6.69
C SER A 1 -5.58 -14.75 5.65
N HIS A 2 -6.26 -13.64 5.34
CA HIS A 2 -5.79 -12.64 4.37
C HIS A 2 -4.43 -12.02 4.77
N GLY A 3 -4.21 -11.76 6.06
CA GLY A 3 -2.92 -11.26 6.57
C GLY A 3 -1.77 -12.24 6.32
N SER A 4 -2.01 -13.54 6.48
CA SER A 4 -1.01 -14.57 6.16
C SER A 4 -0.64 -14.59 4.68
N ALA A 5 -1.61 -14.41 3.78
CA ALA A 5 -1.36 -14.38 2.34
C ALA A 5 -0.47 -13.19 1.95
N ILE A 6 -0.77 -12.00 2.50
CA ILE A 6 0.05 -10.80 2.27
C ILE A 6 1.46 -10.98 2.80
N ASN A 7 1.64 -11.56 3.99
CA ASN A 7 2.97 -11.85 4.53
C ASN A 7 3.75 -12.82 3.64
N VAL A 8 3.10 -13.83 3.06
CA VAL A 8 3.76 -14.74 2.11
C VAL A 8 4.19 -13.99 0.86
N ILE A 9 3.34 -13.13 0.30
CA ILE A 9 3.67 -12.31 -0.88
C ILE A 9 4.84 -11.38 -0.57
N TYR A 10 4.79 -10.67 0.55
CA TYR A 10 5.85 -9.75 0.99
C TYR A 10 7.19 -10.47 1.16
N ASN A 11 7.20 -11.61 1.86
CA ASN A 11 8.42 -12.36 2.16
C ASN A 11 8.99 -13.09 0.93
N LYS A 12 8.14 -13.51 0.00
CA LYS A 12 8.54 -14.28 -1.20
C LYS A 12 8.41 -13.47 -2.48
N PHE A 13 8.49 -12.15 -2.38
CA PHE A 13 8.21 -11.24 -3.49
C PHE A 13 9.11 -11.51 -4.71
N ASP A 14 10.42 -11.66 -4.51
CA ASP A 14 11.36 -11.94 -5.61
C ASP A 14 11.04 -13.27 -6.31
N ALA A 15 10.80 -14.32 -5.53
CA ALA A 15 10.44 -15.62 -6.07
C ALA A 15 9.11 -15.57 -6.83
N LEU A 16 8.13 -14.80 -6.34
CA LEU A 16 6.84 -14.59 -7.01
C LEU A 16 7.03 -13.89 -8.37
N VAL A 17 7.84 -12.82 -8.41
CA VAL A 17 8.15 -12.08 -9.63
C VAL A 17 8.90 -12.97 -10.62
N GLU A 18 9.86 -13.77 -10.17
CA GLU A 18 10.61 -14.70 -11.02
C GLU A 18 9.68 -15.77 -11.64
N VAL A 19 8.81 -16.37 -10.82
CA VAL A 19 7.83 -17.36 -11.30
C VAL A 19 6.88 -16.74 -12.31
N LEU A 20 6.34 -15.54 -12.04
CA LEU A 20 5.46 -14.86 -12.98
C LEU A 20 6.17 -14.55 -14.30
N ASN A 21 7.42 -14.11 -14.27
CA ASN A 21 8.23 -13.92 -15.48
C ASN A 21 8.35 -15.22 -16.29
N LYS A 22 8.66 -16.35 -15.63
CA LYS A 22 8.72 -17.66 -16.31
C LYS A 22 7.38 -18.08 -16.91
N LEU A 23 6.29 -17.85 -16.17
CA LEU A 23 4.94 -18.20 -16.62
C LEU A 23 4.48 -17.38 -17.83
N THR A 24 5.00 -16.16 -18.04
CA THR A 24 4.70 -15.40 -19.27
C THR A 24 5.14 -16.11 -20.54
N LEU A 25 6.12 -17.02 -20.45
CA LEU A 25 6.65 -17.82 -21.57
C LEU A 25 6.05 -19.23 -21.63
N SER A 26 5.01 -19.51 -20.84
CA SER A 26 4.35 -20.82 -20.81
C SER A 26 3.75 -21.18 -22.18
N SER A 27 3.77 -22.47 -22.53
CA SER A 27 3.07 -23.00 -23.71
C SER A 27 1.55 -22.95 -23.56
N ASP A 28 1.04 -22.97 -22.32
CA ASP A 28 -0.38 -22.77 -22.06
C ASP A 28 -0.73 -21.28 -22.20
N ARG A 29 -1.54 -20.98 -23.21
CA ARG A 29 -1.96 -19.62 -23.55
C ARG A 29 -2.68 -18.93 -22.40
N ILE A 30 -3.48 -19.66 -21.63
CA ILE A 30 -4.24 -19.07 -20.51
C ILE A 30 -3.27 -18.66 -19.40
N THR A 31 -2.37 -19.56 -19.00
CA THR A 31 -1.32 -19.27 -18.02
C THR A 31 -0.44 -18.11 -18.45
N ALA A 32 0.06 -18.12 -19.69
CA ALA A 32 0.91 -17.07 -20.22
C ALA A 32 0.21 -15.70 -20.23
N SER A 33 -1.03 -15.65 -20.72
CA SER A 33 -1.82 -14.41 -20.74
C SER A 33 -2.10 -13.88 -19.32
N THR A 34 -2.40 -14.78 -18.38
CA THR A 34 -2.70 -14.42 -16.99
C THR A 34 -1.45 -13.86 -16.30
N ALA A 35 -0.31 -14.53 -16.43
CA ALA A 35 0.95 -14.06 -15.87
C ALA A 35 1.38 -12.70 -16.46
N THR A 36 1.18 -12.50 -17.77
CA THR A 36 1.47 -11.24 -18.48
C THR A 36 0.66 -10.07 -17.93
N ASN A 37 -0.58 -10.33 -17.48
CA ASN A 37 -1.44 -9.30 -16.88
C ASN A 37 -1.14 -9.06 -15.38
N ILE A 38 -0.84 -10.12 -14.63
CA ILE A 38 -0.59 -10.03 -13.17
C ILE A 38 0.76 -9.38 -12.90
N LEU A 39 1.81 -9.73 -13.64
CA LEU A 39 3.17 -9.24 -13.43
C LEU A 39 3.27 -7.72 -13.31
N PRO A 40 2.80 -6.91 -14.29
CA PRO A 40 2.86 -5.45 -14.18
C PRO A 40 2.01 -4.90 -13.02
N SER A 41 0.94 -5.61 -12.64
CA SER A 41 0.06 -5.20 -11.54
C SER A 41 0.74 -5.36 -10.18
N ILE A 42 1.48 -6.46 -9.95
CA ILE A 42 2.18 -6.69 -8.68
C ILE A 42 3.49 -5.89 -8.55
N THR A 43 4.10 -5.49 -9.66
CA THR A 43 5.32 -4.67 -9.68
C THR A 43 5.04 -3.17 -9.70
N ASN A 44 3.78 -2.76 -9.82
CA ASN A 44 3.37 -1.35 -9.78
C ASN A 44 3.57 -0.79 -8.37
N PHE A 45 4.12 0.42 -8.27
CA PHE A 45 4.33 1.10 -6.98
C PHE A 45 3.05 1.23 -6.16
N ALA A 46 1.90 1.46 -6.80
CA ALA A 46 0.60 1.54 -6.12
C ALA A 46 0.19 0.22 -5.44
N PHE A 47 0.59 -0.93 -6.01
CA PHE A 47 0.37 -2.23 -5.38
C PHE A 47 1.32 -2.42 -4.19
N ILE A 48 2.60 -2.07 -4.35
CA ILE A 48 3.60 -2.19 -3.28
C ILE A 48 3.20 -1.40 -2.03
N ILE A 49 2.84 -0.12 -2.19
CA ILE A 49 2.42 0.71 -1.05
C ILE A 49 1.14 0.18 -0.40
N SER A 50 0.19 -0.33 -1.20
CA SER A 50 -1.05 -0.91 -0.68
C SER A 50 -0.80 -2.22 0.07
N MET A 51 0.12 -3.06 -0.42
CA MET A 51 0.52 -4.30 0.24
C MET A 51 1.14 -4.01 1.61
N ILE A 52 2.06 -3.05 1.69
CA ILE A 52 2.70 -2.65 2.94
C ILE A 52 1.68 -2.06 3.92
N LEU A 53 0.79 -1.19 3.43
CA LEU A 53 -0.30 -0.63 4.24
C LEU A 53 -1.20 -1.73 4.82
N LEU A 54 -1.65 -2.67 3.99
CA LEU A 54 -2.48 -3.78 4.44
C LEU A 54 -1.75 -4.67 5.43
N ARG A 55 -0.45 -4.91 5.25
CA ARG A 55 0.38 -5.64 6.21
C ARG A 55 0.35 -4.96 7.58
N ARG A 56 0.60 -3.65 7.65
CA ARG A 56 0.54 -2.87 8.91
C ARG A 56 -0.84 -2.94 9.57
N ILE A 57 -1.93 -2.85 8.78
CA ILE A 57 -3.31 -3.01 9.27
C ILE A 57 -3.54 -4.41 9.84
N PHE A 58 -3.10 -5.45 9.14
CA PHE A 58 -3.27 -6.83 9.58
C PHE A 58 -2.42 -7.16 10.80
N ASP A 59 -1.25 -6.57 10.96
CA ASP A 59 -0.41 -6.74 12.16
C ASP A 59 -1.09 -6.20 13.43
N ILE A 60 -2.00 -5.21 13.30
CA ILE A 60 -2.81 -4.69 14.41
C ILE A 60 -4.09 -5.52 14.60
N THR A 61 -4.79 -5.81 13.49
CA THR A 61 -6.15 -6.38 13.54
C THR A 61 -6.17 -7.91 13.69
N THR A 62 -5.15 -8.63 13.22
CA THR A 62 -5.12 -10.10 13.28
C THR A 62 -5.09 -10.64 14.72
N PRO A 63 -4.24 -10.12 15.64
CA PRO A 63 -4.26 -10.58 17.04
C PRO A 63 -5.62 -10.37 17.71
N LEU A 64 -6.23 -9.20 17.51
CA LEU A 64 -7.56 -8.89 18.01
C LEU A 64 -8.61 -9.83 17.42
N SER A 65 -8.58 -10.03 16.10
CA SER A 65 -9.51 -10.91 15.39
C SER A 65 -9.40 -12.36 15.87
N ASN A 66 -8.19 -12.86 16.10
CA ASN A 66 -7.96 -14.19 16.65
C ASN A 66 -8.46 -14.31 18.10
N TYR A 67 -8.22 -13.28 18.91
CA TYR A 67 -8.69 -13.24 20.30
C TYR A 67 -10.21 -13.24 20.38
N LEU A 68 -10.89 -12.41 19.58
CA LEU A 68 -12.35 -12.36 19.55
C LEU A 68 -13.01 -13.63 18.97
N GLN A 69 -12.24 -14.48 18.28
CA GLN A 69 -12.70 -15.76 17.74
C GLN A 69 -12.33 -16.96 18.63
N SER A 70 -11.67 -16.74 19.78
CA SER A 70 -11.34 -17.83 20.70
C SER A 70 -12.61 -18.42 21.33
N LYS A 71 -12.55 -19.71 21.68
CA LYS A 71 -13.68 -20.41 22.33
C LYS A 71 -14.03 -19.84 23.72
N THR A 72 -13.07 -19.20 24.36
CA THR A 72 -13.19 -18.58 25.69
C THR A 72 -12.65 -17.16 25.59
N ILE A 73 -13.47 -16.18 25.98
CA ILE A 73 -13.12 -14.76 25.89
C ILE A 73 -13.30 -14.17 27.29
N ASP A 74 -12.24 -13.54 27.80
CA ASP A 74 -12.35 -12.59 28.91
C ASP A 74 -12.76 -11.24 28.34
N PHE A 75 -13.92 -10.73 28.75
CA PHE A 75 -14.47 -9.46 28.28
C PHE A 75 -13.61 -8.26 28.67
N ILE A 76 -12.95 -8.29 29.83
CA ILE A 76 -12.09 -7.18 30.27
C ILE A 76 -10.90 -7.08 29.32
N GLU A 77 -10.24 -8.21 29.04
CA GLU A 77 -9.12 -8.27 28.10
C GLU A 77 -9.56 -7.98 26.66
N ALA A 78 -10.76 -8.42 26.26
CA ALA A 78 -11.30 -8.11 24.93
C ALA A 78 -11.47 -6.60 24.72
N ILE A 79 -12.04 -5.90 25.70
CA ILE A 79 -12.21 -4.44 25.66
C ILE A 79 -10.85 -3.76 25.60
N HIS A 80 -9.90 -4.20 26.43
CA HIS A 80 -8.54 -3.68 26.41
C HIS A 80 -7.86 -3.83 25.04
N LEU A 81 -7.95 -5.02 24.42
CA LEU A 81 -7.38 -5.26 23.08
C LEU A 81 -8.05 -4.42 21.99
N VAL A 82 -9.37 -4.18 22.09
CA VAL A 82 -10.09 -3.28 21.17
C VAL A 82 -9.56 -1.86 21.30
N ASP A 83 -9.40 -1.34 22.51
CA ASP A 83 -8.89 0.01 22.75
C ASP A 83 -7.44 0.15 22.27
N VAL A 84 -6.59 -0.85 22.52
CA VAL A 84 -5.21 -0.87 22.01
C VAL A 84 -5.20 -0.86 20.48
N ALA A 85 -6.00 -1.70 19.83
CA ALA A 85 -6.07 -1.74 18.36
C ALA A 85 -6.58 -0.43 17.77
N LYS A 86 -7.62 0.16 18.38
CA LYS A 86 -8.16 1.46 17.99
C LYS A 86 -7.10 2.55 18.09
N ASN A 87 -6.41 2.64 19.23
CA ASN A 87 -5.35 3.64 19.45
C ASN A 87 -4.23 3.49 18.41
N ARG A 88 -3.76 2.26 18.15
CA ARG A 88 -2.72 2.00 17.14
C ARG A 88 -3.17 2.40 15.73
N LEU A 89 -4.41 2.09 15.34
CA LEU A 89 -4.95 2.50 14.04
C LEU A 89 -5.09 4.02 13.93
N SER A 90 -5.50 4.69 15.02
CA SER A 90 -5.57 6.15 15.08
C SER A 90 -4.18 6.80 14.95
N THR A 91 -3.17 6.29 15.65
CA THR A 91 -1.78 6.78 15.53
C THR A 91 -1.21 6.56 14.13
N MET A 92 -1.52 5.42 13.52
CA MET A 92 -1.13 5.13 12.13
C MET A 92 -1.71 6.18 11.17
N ARG A 93 -2.89 6.75 11.47
CA ARG A 93 -3.51 7.80 10.68
C ARG A 93 -2.92 9.19 11.02
N SER A 94 -1.61 9.33 10.85
CA SER A 94 -0.85 10.59 11.02
C SER A 94 0.04 10.88 9.79
N ASP A 95 0.42 12.15 9.62
CA ASP A 95 1.25 12.56 8.48
C ASP A 95 2.63 11.89 8.49
N SER A 96 3.26 11.79 9.66
CA SER A 96 4.54 11.09 9.82
C SER A 96 4.46 9.62 9.43
N GLU A 97 3.38 8.95 9.80
CA GLU A 97 3.19 7.54 9.46
C GLU A 97 2.89 7.33 7.97
N CYS A 98 2.22 8.28 7.32
CA CYS A 98 2.07 8.30 5.86
C CYS A 98 3.42 8.44 5.16
N GLU A 99 4.29 9.35 5.63
CA GLU A 99 5.64 9.54 5.08
C GLU A 99 6.51 8.31 5.30
N ASN A 100 6.44 7.69 6.49
CA ASN A 100 7.12 6.43 6.81
C ASN A 100 6.67 5.29 5.89
N LEU A 101 5.36 5.18 5.61
CA LEU A 101 4.81 4.19 4.69
C LEU A 101 5.33 4.39 3.26
N ILE A 102 5.31 5.63 2.78
CA ILE A 102 5.81 5.96 1.43
C ILE A 102 7.30 5.64 1.33
N THR A 103 8.09 6.01 2.34
CA THR A 103 9.53 5.74 2.39
C THR A 103 9.81 4.24 2.38
N GLU A 104 9.11 3.47 3.21
CA GLU A 104 9.22 2.00 3.23
C GLU A 104 8.89 1.39 1.86
N ALA A 105 7.86 1.90 1.17
CA ALA A 105 7.50 1.43 -0.17
C ALA A 105 8.58 1.74 -1.21
N LYS A 106 9.23 2.91 -1.14
CA LYS A 106 10.36 3.26 -2.02
C LYS A 106 11.56 2.35 -1.76
N GLU A 107 11.92 2.15 -0.49
CA GLU A 107 13.02 1.27 -0.08
C GLU A 107 12.77 -0.17 -0.51
N PHE A 108 11.54 -0.68 -0.34
CA PHE A 108 11.14 -2.00 -0.81
C PHE A 108 11.32 -2.12 -2.33
N SER A 109 10.84 -1.13 -3.08
CA SER A 109 10.92 -1.14 -4.54
C SER A 109 12.38 -1.10 -5.04
N LEU A 110 13.24 -0.35 -4.36
CA LEU A 110 14.68 -0.30 -4.64
C LEU A 110 15.36 -1.63 -4.31
N LYS A 111 15.07 -2.20 -3.13
CA LYS A 111 15.61 -3.49 -2.68
C LYS A 111 15.29 -4.62 -3.67
N HIS A 112 14.07 -4.63 -4.18
CA HIS A 112 13.57 -5.62 -5.14
C HIS A 112 13.83 -5.24 -6.62
N LYS A 113 14.61 -4.17 -6.87
CA LYS A 113 15.03 -3.72 -8.22
C LYS A 113 13.85 -3.51 -9.19
N LEU A 114 12.75 -2.97 -8.69
CA LEU A 114 11.56 -2.69 -9.50
C LEU A 114 11.79 -1.52 -10.45
N LYS A 115 11.08 -1.52 -11.59
CA LYS A 115 11.11 -0.42 -12.57
C LYS A 115 10.42 0.84 -12.05
N GLU A 116 9.30 0.67 -11.34
CA GLU A 116 8.57 1.77 -10.72
C GLU A 116 8.93 1.82 -9.23
N THR A 117 9.70 2.83 -8.82
CA THR A 117 10.18 2.99 -7.44
C THR A 117 9.53 4.14 -6.69
N ASP A 118 8.70 4.93 -7.36
CA ASP A 118 8.00 6.08 -6.81
C ASP A 118 6.67 6.28 -7.54
N PHE A 119 5.83 7.18 -7.02
CA PHE A 119 4.61 7.59 -7.68
C PHE A 119 4.89 8.18 -9.06
N LYS A 120 3.95 7.94 -9.99
CA LYS A 120 4.01 8.52 -11.34
C LYS A 120 3.93 10.04 -11.25
N ILE A 121 4.78 10.72 -12.02
CA ILE A 121 4.77 12.19 -12.09
C ILE A 121 3.43 12.64 -12.66
N ILE A 122 2.67 13.40 -11.89
CA ILE A 122 1.41 14.01 -12.33
C ILE A 122 1.73 15.33 -13.02
N ARG A 123 1.16 15.54 -14.21
CA ARG A 123 1.31 16.80 -14.94
C ARG A 123 0.47 17.88 -14.27
N ILE A 124 1.13 18.88 -13.71
CA ILE A 124 0.48 20.06 -13.13
C ILE A 124 -0.21 20.85 -14.24
N ARG A 125 -1.53 21.07 -14.09
CA ARG A 125 -2.30 21.92 -15.01
C ARG A 125 -2.03 23.39 -14.69
N LYS A 126 -1.31 24.09 -15.57
CA LYS A 126 -1.13 25.54 -15.45
C LYS A 126 -2.41 26.26 -15.92
N LYS A 127 -2.99 27.11 -15.08
CA LYS A 127 -4.01 28.08 -15.51
C LYS A 127 -3.35 29.33 -16.07
N LYS A 128 -4.01 29.98 -17.03
CA LYS A 128 -3.54 31.23 -17.63
C LYS A 128 -3.70 32.35 -16.59
N LYS A 129 -2.59 33.00 -16.24
CA LYS A 129 -2.57 34.21 -15.41
C LYS A 129 -3.07 35.39 -16.25
N LEU A 130 -4.05 36.13 -15.74
CA LEU A 130 -4.63 37.30 -16.41
C LEU A 130 -3.84 38.57 -16.07
N SER A 131 -3.91 39.58 -16.95
CA SER A 131 -3.26 40.87 -16.72
C SER A 131 -3.85 41.54 -15.47
N GLY A 132 -2.99 41.86 -14.49
CA GLY A 132 -3.39 42.47 -13.22
C GLY A 132 -3.46 41.51 -12.04
N GLU A 133 -3.35 40.19 -12.28
CA GLU A 133 -3.20 39.22 -11.18
C GLU A 133 -1.77 39.27 -10.64
N ASN A 134 -1.61 39.49 -9.33
CA ASN A 134 -0.30 39.42 -8.67
C ASN A 134 -0.04 38.04 -8.07
N THR A 135 -1.08 37.33 -7.68
CA THR A 135 -1.01 35.98 -7.09
C THR A 135 -0.92 34.89 -8.15
N SER A 136 -0.37 33.75 -7.76
CA SER A 136 -0.38 32.50 -8.53
C SER A 136 -1.04 31.43 -7.67
N ASP A 137 -1.96 30.64 -8.22
CA ASP A 137 -2.54 29.48 -7.53
C ASP A 137 -1.40 28.55 -7.04
N GLU A 138 -1.38 28.22 -5.74
CA GLU A 138 -0.50 27.20 -5.19
C GLU A 138 -0.98 25.82 -5.63
N VAL A 139 -0.37 25.28 -6.69
CA VAL A 139 -0.69 23.92 -7.15
C VAL A 139 0.23 22.93 -6.44
N SER A 140 -0.11 22.57 -5.21
CA SER A 140 0.56 21.49 -4.48
C SER A 140 0.01 20.12 -4.91
N ASP A 141 0.18 19.75 -6.19
CA ASP A 141 -0.24 18.45 -6.75
C ASP A 141 0.98 17.51 -6.90
N SER A 142 1.63 17.17 -5.79
CA SER A 142 2.54 16.02 -5.83
C SER A 142 1.73 14.72 -5.81
N ALA A 143 2.18 13.69 -6.52
CA ALA A 143 1.49 12.40 -6.54
C ALA A 143 1.43 11.75 -5.15
N ALA A 144 2.44 11.99 -4.31
CA ALA A 144 2.43 11.61 -2.89
C ALA A 144 1.36 12.36 -2.10
N TYR A 145 1.18 13.66 -2.34
CA TYR A 145 0.11 14.45 -1.72
C TYR A 145 -1.27 13.95 -2.15
N HIS A 146 -1.46 13.65 -3.45
CA HIS A 146 -2.69 13.03 -3.93
C HIS A 146 -2.99 11.69 -3.25
N TYR A 147 -1.99 10.82 -3.11
CA TYR A 147 -2.14 9.55 -2.39
C TYR A 147 -2.52 9.79 -0.93
N LYS A 148 -1.83 10.71 -0.25
CA LYS A 148 -2.10 11.09 1.13
C LYS A 148 -3.56 11.49 1.32
N ILE A 149 -4.07 12.41 0.50
CA ILE A 149 -5.43 12.94 0.66
C ILE A 149 -6.50 11.97 0.15
N ASN A 150 -6.32 11.38 -1.04
CA ASN A 150 -7.38 10.62 -1.72
C ASN A 150 -7.38 9.13 -1.39
N THR A 151 -6.32 8.61 -0.75
CA THR A 151 -6.21 7.20 -0.39
C THR A 151 -5.96 7.03 1.10
N TYR A 152 -4.94 7.67 1.65
CA TYR A 152 -4.53 7.43 3.04
C TYR A 152 -5.50 8.03 4.08
N PHE A 153 -5.90 9.29 3.90
CA PHE A 153 -6.80 10.00 4.81
C PHE A 153 -8.26 10.04 4.34
N LYS A 154 -8.59 9.36 3.25
CA LYS A 154 -9.97 9.29 2.79
C LYS A 154 -10.85 8.67 3.89
N VAL A 155 -12.02 9.27 4.12
CA VAL A 155 -13.06 8.81 5.04
C VAL A 155 -14.23 8.32 4.22
#